data_AF-A0A1X3GMH0-F1
#
_entry.id   AF-A0A1X3GMH0-F1
#
_cell.length_a   1.000
_cell.length_b   1.000
_cell.length_c   1.000
_cell.angle_alpha   90.00
_cell.angle_beta   90.00
_cell.angle_gamma   90.00
#
_symmetry.space_group_name_H-M   'P 1'
#
loop_
_entity.id
_entity.type
_entity.pdbx_description
1 polymer ?
#
loop_
_entity_poly.entity_id
_entity_poly.type
_entity_poly.pdbx_seq_one_letter_code
_entity_poly.pdbx_strand_id
1 'polypeptide(L)'
;MLDDPRHWPEGAGLYCTMNTGDRTINHPRFQLQPLTNAQEDIEALALNILGLGFVLLLEPPDDSKYPFLRGARYRPGRIVISYPTSTNWLTMSWSDGKAHEPLTMQFVQPVPRLP
;
A
#
# COMPACT_ATOMS: atom_id res chain seq x y z
N MET A 1 2.48 -19.34 -6.40
CA MET A 1 1.55 -18.32 -6.97
C MET A 1 2.10 -16.92 -6.74
N LEU A 2 2.54 -16.58 -5.53
CA LEU A 2 3.29 -15.33 -5.25
C LEU A 2 4.61 -15.21 -6.05
N ASP A 3 5.17 -16.33 -6.48
CA ASP A 3 6.50 -16.42 -7.10
C ASP A 3 6.52 -15.96 -8.57
N ASP A 4 5.37 -15.90 -9.24
CA ASP A 4 5.24 -15.40 -10.61
C ASP A 4 4.03 -14.48 -10.78
N PRO A 5 4.25 -13.15 -10.67
CA PRO A 5 3.21 -12.13 -10.83
C PRO A 5 2.47 -12.15 -12.17
N ARG A 6 3.01 -12.83 -13.20
CA ARG A 6 2.39 -12.95 -14.52
C ARG A 6 1.18 -13.89 -14.52
N HIS A 7 1.06 -14.75 -13.50
CA HIS A 7 -0.04 -15.69 -13.33
C HIS A 7 -1.08 -15.20 -12.33
N TRP A 8 -0.94 -13.99 -11.81
CA TRP A 8 -1.90 -13.45 -10.85
C TRP A 8 -3.23 -13.15 -11.56
N PRO A 9 -4.38 -13.44 -10.91
CA PRO A 9 -5.67 -12.98 -11.39
C PRO A 9 -5.66 -11.49 -11.71
N GLU A 10 -6.46 -11.06 -12.67
CA GLU A 10 -6.59 -9.64 -12.98
C GLU A 10 -7.07 -8.88 -11.73
N GLY A 11 -6.36 -7.82 -11.34
CA GLY A 11 -6.65 -7.08 -10.11
C GLY A 11 -5.99 -7.66 -8.86
N ALA A 12 -5.40 -8.85 -8.88
CA ALA A 12 -4.55 -9.30 -7.78
C ALA A 12 -3.25 -8.48 -7.72
N GLY A 13 -2.81 -8.18 -6.50
CA GLY A 13 -1.54 -7.54 -6.23
C GLY A 13 -1.57 -6.49 -5.13
N LEU A 14 -0.63 -5.56 -5.19
CA LEU A 14 -0.41 -4.58 -4.13
C LEU A 14 -1.30 -3.35 -4.33
N TYR A 15 -2.02 -3.00 -3.28
CA TYR A 15 -2.84 -1.81 -3.18
C TYR A 15 -2.25 -0.89 -2.13
N CYS A 16 -1.97 0.36 -2.48
CA CYS A 16 -1.68 1.40 -1.49
C CYS A 16 -3.00 1.94 -0.97
N THR A 17 -3.22 1.82 0.34
CA THR A 17 -4.48 2.23 0.99
C THR A 17 -4.56 3.73 1.21
N MET A 18 -3.54 4.48 0.76
CA MET A 18 -3.46 5.92 0.94
C MET A 18 -3.73 6.63 -0.38
N ASN A 19 -4.35 7.79 -0.26
CA ASN A 19 -4.81 8.61 -1.36
C ASN A 19 -3.95 9.86 -1.53
N THR A 20 -4.05 10.47 -2.71
CA THR A 20 -3.38 11.74 -2.98
C THR A 20 -3.94 12.80 -2.03
N GLY A 21 -3.04 13.53 -1.37
CA GLY A 21 -3.42 14.54 -0.38
C GLY A 21 -3.67 13.99 1.03
N ASP A 22 -3.60 12.67 1.22
CA ASP A 22 -3.66 12.10 2.55
C ASP A 22 -2.52 12.59 3.43
N ARG A 23 -2.86 12.66 4.71
CA ARG A 23 -2.03 13.10 5.82
C ARG A 23 -1.49 11.87 6.54
N THR A 24 -0.19 11.64 6.48
CA THR A 24 0.45 10.51 7.17
C THR A 24 1.37 10.96 8.30
N ILE A 25 1.49 10.09 9.31
CA ILE A 25 2.43 10.22 10.42
C ILE A 25 3.54 9.21 10.18
N ASN A 26 4.78 9.69 10.00
CA ASN A 26 5.93 8.82 9.89
C ASN A 26 6.25 8.21 11.26
N HIS A 27 5.93 6.93 11.43
CA HIS A 27 6.24 6.17 12.64
C HIS A 27 7.19 5.00 12.33
N PRO A 28 8.14 4.65 13.21
CA PRO A 28 9.16 3.63 12.93
C PRO A 28 8.63 2.17 12.95
N ARG A 29 7.30 1.98 12.94
CA ARG A 29 6.70 0.64 12.99
C ARG A 29 6.76 -0.03 11.63
N PHE A 30 7.06 -1.32 11.68
CA PHE A 30 6.82 -2.30 10.62
C PHE A 30 5.72 -3.22 11.13
N GLN A 31 4.58 -3.28 10.44
CA GLN A 31 3.48 -4.15 10.81
C GLN A 31 3.13 -5.06 9.65
N LEU A 32 2.97 -6.35 9.96
CA LEU A 32 2.54 -7.37 9.02
C LEU A 32 1.31 -8.04 9.62
N GLN A 33 0.21 -8.06 8.89
CA GLN A 33 -1.04 -8.64 9.36
C GLN A 33 -1.67 -9.50 8.26
N PRO A 34 -1.75 -10.84 8.43
CA PRO A 34 -2.51 -11.68 7.51
C PRO A 34 -4.00 -11.35 7.64
N LEU A 35 -4.69 -11.34 6.50
CA LEU A 35 -6.14 -11.32 6.43
C LEU A 35 -6.58 -12.71 5.98
N THR A 36 -7.52 -13.29 6.71
CA THR A 36 -7.98 -14.66 6.50
C THR A 36 -9.45 -14.70 6.09
N ASN A 37 -9.81 -15.73 5.33
CA ASN A 37 -11.21 -16.03 5.01
C ASN A 37 -11.91 -16.75 6.19
N ALA A 38 -13.17 -17.17 5.97
CA ALA A 38 -13.96 -17.90 6.97
C ALA A 38 -13.41 -19.30 7.30
N GLN A 39 -12.51 -19.83 6.47
CA GLN A 39 -11.82 -21.10 6.64
C GLN A 39 -10.43 -20.94 7.28
N GLU A 40 -10.07 -19.72 7.70
CA GLU A 40 -8.77 -19.35 8.26
C GLU A 40 -7.59 -19.40 7.25
N ASP A 41 -7.87 -19.56 5.97
CA ASP A 41 -6.83 -19.47 4.94
C ASP A 41 -6.42 -18.01 4.73
N ILE A 42 -5.11 -17.78 4.59
CA ILE A 42 -4.57 -16.47 4.26
C ILE A 42 -4.89 -16.14 2.80
N GLU A 43 -5.62 -15.06 2.59
CA GLU A 43 -6.03 -14.58 1.27
C GLU A 43 -5.43 -13.22 0.91
N ALA A 44 -4.98 -12.48 1.93
CA ALA A 44 -4.34 -11.19 1.76
C ALA A 44 -3.39 -10.87 2.92
N LEU A 45 -2.52 -9.89 2.68
CA LEU A 45 -1.51 -9.44 3.64
C LEU A 45 -1.52 -7.93 3.74
N ALA A 46 -1.92 -7.40 4.89
CA ALA A 46 -1.79 -5.99 5.20
C ALA A 46 -0.38 -5.69 5.72
N LEU A 47 0.19 -4.60 5.24
CA LEU A 47 1.55 -4.15 5.52
C LEU A 47 1.54 -2.67 5.86
N ASN A 48 2.18 -2.30 6.95
CA ASN A 48 2.48 -0.90 7.26
C ASN A 48 3.97 -0.71 7.42
N ILE A 49 4.55 0.20 6.64
CA ILE A 49 5.96 0.57 6.71
C ILE A 49 6.05 2.07 6.82
N LEU A 50 6.61 2.59 7.91
CA LEU A 50 6.83 4.03 8.09
C LEU A 50 5.55 4.88 7.97
N GLY A 51 4.38 4.30 8.30
CA GLY A 51 3.08 4.95 8.15
C GLY A 51 2.46 4.85 6.76
N LEU A 52 3.11 4.16 5.81
CA LEU A 52 2.55 3.82 4.50
C LEU A 52 1.79 2.50 4.60
N GLY A 53 0.48 2.54 4.33
CA GLY A 53 -0.38 1.36 4.31
C GLY A 53 -0.45 0.70 2.94
N PHE A 54 -0.29 -0.61 2.93
CA PHE A 54 -0.43 -1.46 1.75
C PHE A 54 -1.23 -2.72 2.08
N VAL A 55 -1.87 -3.28 1.06
CA VAL A 55 -2.50 -4.60 1.12
C VAL A 55 -2.11 -5.37 -0.13
N LEU A 56 -1.53 -6.55 0.06
CA LEU A 56 -1.31 -7.52 -1.00
C LEU A 56 -2.53 -8.44 -1.06
N LEU A 57 -3.30 -8.35 -2.13
CA LEU A 57 -4.41 -9.26 -2.41
C LEU A 57 -3.96 -10.35 -3.38
N LEU A 58 -4.30 -11.60 -3.09
CA LEU A 58 -4.08 -12.74 -4.00
C LEU A 58 -5.17 -12.87 -5.07
N GLU A 59 -6.28 -12.15 -4.89
CA GLU A 59 -7.48 -12.13 -5.73
C GLU A 59 -7.89 -10.68 -6.02
N PRO A 60 -8.81 -10.42 -6.98
CA PRO A 60 -9.36 -9.08 -7.18
C PRO A 60 -10.01 -8.53 -5.90
N PRO A 61 -9.98 -7.20 -5.67
CA PRO A 61 -10.58 -6.59 -4.49
C PRO A 61 -12.09 -6.78 -4.49
N ASP A 62 -12.61 -7.21 -3.34
CA ASP A 62 -14.04 -7.24 -3.04
C ASP A 62 -14.38 -6.10 -2.06
N ASP A 63 -15.04 -5.06 -2.57
CA ASP A 63 -15.43 -3.86 -1.81
C ASP A 63 -16.46 -4.14 -0.70
N SER A 64 -17.13 -5.30 -0.74
CA SER A 64 -18.01 -5.75 0.34
C SER A 64 -17.22 -6.34 1.50
N LYS A 65 -16.07 -6.97 1.20
CA LYS A 65 -15.18 -7.62 2.15
C LYS A 65 -14.13 -6.68 2.71
N TYR A 66 -13.57 -5.81 1.87
CA TYR A 66 -12.52 -4.87 2.20
C TYR A 66 -12.95 -3.43 1.84
N PRO A 67 -13.96 -2.86 2.52
CA PRO A 67 -14.45 -1.52 2.22
C PRO A 67 -13.37 -0.43 2.36
N PHE A 68 -12.32 -0.68 3.17
CA PHE A 68 -11.18 0.22 3.32
C PHE A 68 -10.25 0.25 2.10
N LEU A 69 -10.42 -0.64 1.12
CA LEU A 69 -9.73 -0.60 -0.17
C LEU A 69 -10.42 0.30 -1.20
N ARG A 70 -11.60 0.86 -0.89
CA ARG A 70 -12.27 1.78 -1.82
C ARG A 70 -11.39 2.99 -2.08
N GLY A 71 -11.06 3.21 -3.36
CA GLY A 71 -10.16 4.28 -3.80
C GLY A 71 -8.67 3.97 -3.64
N ALA A 72 -8.30 2.82 -3.06
CA ALA A 72 -6.91 2.40 -2.94
C ALA A 72 -6.25 2.35 -4.31
N ARG A 73 -4.98 2.75 -4.37
CA ARG A 73 -4.22 2.76 -5.62
C ARG A 73 -3.62 1.40 -5.88
N TYR A 74 -4.11 0.75 -6.93
CA TYR A 74 -3.52 -0.49 -7.45
C TYR A 74 -2.14 -0.19 -8.05
N ARG A 75 -1.12 -0.94 -7.60
CA ARG A 75 0.26 -0.91 -8.11
C ARG A 75 0.82 0.50 -8.36
N PRO A 76 0.98 1.36 -7.34
CA PRO A 76 1.51 2.70 -7.60
C PRO A 76 2.90 2.65 -8.24
N GLY A 77 3.24 3.57 -9.14
CA GLY A 77 4.59 3.64 -9.72
C GLY A 77 5.57 4.41 -8.83
N ARG A 78 5.07 5.40 -8.10
CA ARG A 78 5.86 6.23 -7.19
C ARG A 78 4.98 6.76 -6.06
N ILE A 79 5.54 6.90 -4.87
CA ILE A 79 4.94 7.59 -3.74
C ILE A 79 5.83 8.79 -3.43
N VAL A 80 5.32 10.00 -3.64
CA VAL A 80 6.00 11.26 -3.35
C VAL A 80 5.53 11.77 -1.99
N ILE A 81 6.47 12.08 -1.11
CA ILE A 81 6.20 12.56 0.25
C ILE A 81 6.77 13.97 0.36
N SER A 82 5.88 14.95 0.50
CA SER A 82 6.25 16.36 0.65
C SER A 82 6.39 16.72 2.13
N TYR A 83 7.58 17.13 2.54
CA TYR A 83 7.89 17.70 3.85
C TYR A 83 7.95 19.23 3.75
N PRO A 84 7.88 19.98 4.88
CA PRO A 84 7.97 21.43 4.85
C PRO A 84 9.23 21.98 4.15
N THR A 85 10.35 21.25 4.20
CA THR A 85 11.65 21.69 3.67
C THR A 85 12.25 20.77 2.61
N SER A 86 11.60 19.65 2.28
CA SER A 86 12.15 18.66 1.36
C SER A 86 11.07 17.81 0.68
N THR A 87 11.45 17.09 -0.36
CA THR A 87 10.59 16.08 -1.00
C THR A 87 11.38 14.79 -1.12
N ASN A 88 10.84 13.71 -0.56
CA ASN A 88 11.38 12.36 -0.73
C ASN A 88 10.41 11.54 -1.57
N TRP A 89 10.89 10.45 -2.16
CA TRP A 89 10.03 9.54 -2.91
C TRP A 89 10.48 8.09 -2.79
N LEU A 90 9.50 7.20 -2.85
CA LEU A 90 9.68 5.77 -3.08
C LEU A 90 9.25 5.47 -4.51
N THR A 91 10.09 4.80 -5.30
CA THR A 91 9.70 4.33 -6.64
C THR A 91 9.51 2.82 -6.57
N MET A 92 8.45 2.33 -7.20
CA MET A 92 8.12 0.92 -7.30
C MET A 92 8.03 0.54 -8.77
N SER A 93 8.75 -0.52 -9.14
CA SER A 93 8.80 -1.02 -10.50
C SER A 93 8.04 -2.32 -10.59
N TRP A 94 7.12 -2.41 -11.54
CA TRP A 94 6.30 -3.59 -11.79
C TRP A 94 6.78 -4.33 -13.04
N SER A 95 6.91 -5.64 -12.95
CA SER A 95 7.32 -6.50 -14.08
C SER A 95 6.16 -6.82 -15.03
N ASP A 96 5.26 -5.87 -15.27
CA ASP A 96 4.10 -6.03 -16.16
C ASP A 96 4.21 -5.20 -17.46
N GLY A 97 5.31 -4.46 -17.62
CA GLY A 97 5.56 -3.62 -18.80
C GLY A 97 4.65 -2.41 -18.91
N LYS A 98 3.85 -2.10 -17.87
CA LYS A 98 2.91 -0.97 -17.86
C LYS A 98 3.51 0.22 -17.13
N ALA A 99 3.09 1.42 -17.55
CA ALA A 99 3.31 2.64 -16.78
C ALA A 99 2.30 2.67 -15.62
N HIS A 100 2.77 3.07 -14.44
CA HIS A 100 1.94 3.17 -13.24
C HIS A 100 2.00 4.59 -12.67
N GLU A 101 0.82 5.13 -12.34
CA GLU A 101 0.67 6.51 -11.92
C GLU A 101 1.37 6.79 -10.57
N PRO A 102 1.92 8.00 -10.37
CA PRO A 102 2.44 8.43 -9.09
C PRO A 102 1.30 8.79 -8.11
N LEU A 103 1.56 8.57 -6.83
CA LEU A 103 0.78 9.00 -5.68
C LEU A 103 1.54 10.12 -4.96
N THR A 104 0.87 11.23 -4.64
CA THR A 104 1.50 12.35 -3.91
C THR A 104 0.83 12.59 -2.57
N MET A 105 1.63 12.67 -1.52
CA MET A 105 1.16 12.79 -0.15
C MET A 105 1.84 13.93 0.59
N GLN A 106 1.19 14.40 1.65
CA GLN A 106 1.72 15.43 2.52
C GLN A 106 2.15 14.83 3.86
N PHE A 107 3.39 15.11 4.25
CA PHE A 107 3.86 14.81 5.59
C PHE A 107 3.27 15.80 6.58
N VAL A 108 2.64 15.29 7.65
CA VAL A 108 2.01 16.15 8.66
C VAL A 108 2.97 16.47 9.79
N GLN A 109 3.51 15.45 10.45
CA GLN A 109 4.38 15.60 11.61
C GLN A 109 5.12 14.31 11.92
N PRO A 110 6.30 14.38 12.57
CA PRO A 110 7.00 13.21 13.09
C PRO A 110 6.28 12.65 14.33
N VAL A 111 6.41 11.34 14.59
CA VAL A 111 6.05 10.80 15.91
C VAL A 111 7.00 11.36 16.97
N PRO A 112 6.51 11.88 18.11
CA PRO A 112 7.35 12.29 19.22
C PRO A 112 8.25 11.14 19.66
N ARG A 113 9.55 11.39 19.82
CA ARG A 113 10.42 10.42 20.51
C ARG A 113 9.92 10.34 21.95
N LEU A 114 9.49 9.16 22.39
CA LEU A 114 9.25 8.92 23.81
C LEU A 114 10.58 9.14 24.55
N PRO A 115 10.58 9.85 25.70
CA PRO A 115 11.77 10.12 26.50
C PRO A 115 12.36 8.84 27.11
#